data_AF-A0A2V1DW56-F1
#
_entry.id   AF-A0A2V1DW56-F1
#
_cell.length_a   1.000
_cell.length_b   1.000
_cell.length_c   1.000
_cell.angle_alpha   90.00
_cell.angle_beta   90.00
_cell.angle_gamma   90.00
#
_symmetry.space_group_name_H-M   'P 1'
#
loop_
_entity.id
_entity.type
_entity.pdbx_description
1 polymer ?
#
loop_
_entity_poly.entity_id
_entity_poly.type
_entity_poly.pdbx_seq_one_letter_code
_entity_poly.pdbx_strand_id
1 'polypeptide(L)'
;MTPNLFVATQTLFQPHKWFRQSKAEKSLRKTERWNEPVPGVYEYIPGRGWYLIEKDKLHATDKDANDGPKDGGPVLPIGEVGTIKMQPPIAVRYSKVLKRYLLAPEYEARKRYGDIKNSRGTKLLHVGFFRLDDEISWVNCWDENGEFVPGPYRLWFFDTKTGQFRHMLRGDDPEYQRSHPGSRVQSRQNSIDQGQLVRRHSQESRSTEYRGAGSTRANSTYTQSKPSSKAPSQANSRRGSFSRGQPSPRIPLDEAGAALKKLQKERAERAA
;
A
#
# COMPACT_ATOMS: atom_id res chain seq x y z
N MET A 1 -50.20 50.57 7.29
CA MET A 1 -50.09 49.31 8.06
C MET A 1 -48.82 49.39 8.90
N THR A 2 -48.95 49.52 10.22
CA THR A 2 -47.79 49.54 11.12
C THR A 2 -47.35 48.10 11.43
N PRO A 3 -46.05 47.76 11.31
CA PRO A 3 -45.58 46.41 11.61
C PRO A 3 -45.77 46.09 13.10
N ASN A 4 -46.16 44.86 13.40
CA ASN A 4 -46.39 44.39 14.77
C ASN A 4 -45.05 44.29 15.52
N LEU A 5 -44.81 45.21 16.46
CA LEU A 5 -43.59 45.30 17.28
C LEU A 5 -43.31 44.01 18.08
N PHE A 6 -44.35 43.27 18.47
CA PHE A 6 -44.21 42.01 19.19
C PHE A 6 -43.52 40.93 18.34
N VAL A 7 -43.80 40.91 17.04
CA VAL A 7 -43.16 39.97 16.10
C VAL A 7 -41.69 40.34 15.90
N ALA A 8 -41.37 41.63 15.86
CA ALA A 8 -40.00 42.11 15.72
C ALA A 8 -39.12 41.70 16.91
N THR A 9 -39.60 41.88 18.15
CA THR A 9 -38.83 41.48 19.34
C THR A 9 -38.70 39.96 19.45
N GLN A 10 -39.73 39.19 19.09
CA GLN A 10 -39.65 37.73 19.12
C GLN A 10 -38.60 37.17 18.15
N THR A 11 -38.41 37.80 16.98
CA THR A 11 -37.36 37.39 16.03
C THR A 11 -35.96 37.81 16.46
N LEU A 12 -35.82 38.90 17.22
CA LEU A 12 -34.54 39.39 17.74
C LEU A 12 -34.03 38.62 18.97
N PHE A 13 -34.88 37.89 19.69
CA PHE A 13 -34.46 37.13 20.89
C PHE A 13 -34.56 35.62 20.73
N GLN A 14 -34.65 35.12 19.49
CA GLN A 14 -34.60 33.70 19.17
C GLN A 14 -33.28 33.36 18.47
N PRO A 15 -32.15 33.28 19.18
CA PRO A 15 -30.84 33.00 18.59
C PRO A 15 -30.83 31.66 17.82
N HIS A 16 -31.68 30.70 18.20
CA HIS A 16 -31.85 29.44 17.48
C HIS A 16 -32.41 29.63 16.05
N LYS A 17 -33.07 30.75 15.74
CA LYS A 17 -33.51 31.10 14.38
C LYS A 17 -32.47 31.90 13.61
N TRP A 18 -31.58 32.63 14.27
CA TRP A 18 -30.47 33.34 13.62
C TRP A 18 -29.47 32.39 12.97
N PHE A 19 -29.30 31.20 13.54
CA PHE A 19 -28.44 30.14 13.00
C PHE A 19 -29.20 29.01 12.31
N ARG A 20 -30.49 29.21 11.96
CA ARG A 20 -31.12 28.35 10.96
C ARG A 20 -30.46 28.67 9.63
N GLN A 21 -29.33 28.02 9.37
CA GLN A 21 -28.75 27.88 8.05
C GLN A 21 -29.93 27.65 7.10
N SER A 22 -30.19 28.63 6.23
CA SER A 22 -31.15 28.52 5.15
C SER A 22 -30.96 27.14 4.57
N LYS A 23 -32.00 26.29 4.58
CA LYS A 23 -31.96 24.90 4.10
C LYS A 23 -31.00 24.84 2.93
N ALA A 24 -29.78 24.37 3.21
CA ALA A 24 -28.69 24.49 2.27
C ALA A 24 -29.21 23.86 0.99
N GLU A 25 -29.28 24.67 -0.05
CA GLU A 25 -29.73 24.33 -1.40
C GLU A 25 -29.33 22.88 -1.64
N LYS A 26 -30.32 21.98 -1.62
CA LYS A 26 -30.10 20.54 -1.51
C LYS A 26 -29.02 20.18 -2.51
N SER A 27 -27.82 19.85 -2.03
CA SER A 27 -26.66 19.65 -2.89
C SER A 27 -27.07 18.74 -4.03
N LEU A 28 -27.17 19.31 -5.23
CA LEU A 28 -27.72 18.63 -6.38
C LEU A 28 -26.85 17.43 -6.68
N ARG A 29 -27.48 16.29 -6.99
CA ARG A 29 -26.76 15.13 -7.47
C ARG A 29 -25.98 15.54 -8.71
N LYS A 30 -24.70 15.20 -8.76
CA LYS A 30 -23.83 15.53 -9.89
C LYS A 30 -23.51 14.26 -10.64
N THR A 31 -23.62 14.31 -11.96
CA THR A 31 -23.29 13.18 -12.82
C THR A 31 -22.07 13.56 -13.64
N GLU A 32 -21.03 12.74 -13.59
CA GLU A 32 -19.77 12.94 -14.31
C GLU A 32 -19.34 11.64 -14.99
N ARG A 33 -18.70 11.75 -16.16
CA ARG A 33 -18.13 10.60 -16.86
C ARG A 33 -16.65 10.50 -16.55
N TRP A 34 -16.20 9.36 -16.03
CA TRP A 34 -14.80 9.13 -15.69
C TRP A 34 -14.24 7.96 -16.51
N ASN A 35 -12.93 8.00 -16.77
CA ASN A 35 -12.21 6.91 -17.43
C ASN A 35 -11.61 5.90 -16.43
N GLU A 36 -11.35 6.32 -15.19
CA GLU A 36 -10.77 5.52 -14.12
C GLU A 36 -11.67 5.58 -12.87
N PRO A 37 -11.78 4.50 -12.05
CA PRO A 37 -11.15 3.18 -12.19
C PRO A 37 -11.76 2.31 -13.29
N VAL A 38 -13.01 2.58 -13.68
CA VAL A 38 -13.69 1.90 -14.79
C VAL A 38 -14.34 2.96 -15.69
N PRO A 39 -14.15 2.93 -17.01
CA PRO A 39 -14.81 3.86 -17.92
C PRO A 39 -16.33 3.79 -17.81
N GLY A 40 -16.96 4.92 -17.49
CA GLY A 40 -18.39 4.96 -17.26
C GLY A 40 -18.91 6.27 -16.68
N VAL A 41 -20.20 6.28 -16.36
CA VAL A 41 -20.92 7.41 -15.77
C VAL A 41 -21.09 7.19 -14.27
N TYR A 42 -20.66 8.20 -13.52
CA TYR A 42 -20.66 8.24 -12.07
C TYR A 42 -21.61 9.32 -11.55
N GLU A 43 -22.32 9.03 -10.46
CA GLU A 43 -23.19 9.98 -9.75
C GLU A 43 -22.64 10.24 -8.35
N TYR A 44 -22.48 11.51 -8.01
CA TYR A 44 -22.21 11.96 -6.65
C TYR A 44 -23.54 12.10 -5.89
N ILE A 45 -23.69 11.28 -4.85
CA ILE A 45 -24.79 11.35 -3.90
C ILE A 45 -24.29 12.06 -2.63
N PRO A 46 -24.84 13.23 -2.30
CA PRO A 46 -24.44 13.96 -1.10
C PRO A 46 -24.53 13.13 0.18
N GLY A 47 -23.50 13.22 1.01
CA GLY A 47 -23.38 12.42 2.24
C GLY A 47 -23.00 10.96 2.04
N ARG A 48 -23.05 10.42 0.81
CA ARG A 48 -22.66 9.04 0.49
C ARG A 48 -21.41 8.92 -0.37
N GLY A 49 -21.16 9.89 -1.25
CA GLY A 49 -19.99 9.91 -2.14
C GLY A 49 -20.35 9.55 -3.58
N TRP A 50 -19.35 9.07 -4.33
CA TRP A 50 -19.46 8.72 -5.74
C TRP A 50 -19.93 7.29 -5.96
N TYR A 51 -20.75 7.07 -6.98
CA TYR A 51 -21.29 5.77 -7.37
C TYR A 51 -21.17 5.58 -8.88
N LEU A 52 -20.75 4.40 -9.33
CA LEU A 52 -20.81 3.99 -10.73
C LEU A 52 -22.24 3.54 -11.06
N ILE A 53 -22.86 4.20 -12.03
CA ILE A 53 -24.22 3.90 -12.51
C ILE A 53 -24.20 3.21 -13.86
N GLU A 54 -23.31 3.61 -14.76
CA GLU A 54 -23.25 3.02 -16.11
C GLU A 54 -21.81 2.71 -16.47
N LYS A 55 -21.54 1.51 -16.99
CA LYS A 55 -20.24 1.10 -17.51
C LYS A 55 -20.27 1.09 -19.04
N ASP A 56 -19.19 1.54 -19.68
CA ASP A 56 -19.09 1.53 -21.14
C ASP A 56 -18.83 0.09 -21.67
N LYS A 57 -19.64 -0.38 -22.64
CA LYS A 57 -19.54 -1.75 -23.23
C LYS A 57 -18.27 -1.99 -24.02
N LEU A 58 -17.66 -0.95 -24.59
CA LEU A 58 -16.41 -1.07 -25.34
C LEU A 58 -15.26 -1.67 -24.50
N HIS A 59 -15.37 -1.64 -23.17
CA HIS A 59 -14.44 -2.26 -22.23
C HIS A 59 -15.02 -3.46 -21.47
N ALA A 60 -16.22 -3.93 -21.83
CA ALA A 60 -16.86 -5.10 -21.23
C ALA A 60 -16.54 -6.41 -21.97
N THR A 61 -15.98 -6.35 -23.18
CA THR A 61 -15.67 -7.53 -23.99
C THR A 61 -14.23 -7.95 -23.81
N ASP A 62 -14.03 -8.93 -22.93
CA ASP A 62 -13.01 -9.99 -23.10
C ASP A 62 -13.35 -11.27 -22.30
N LYS A 63 -14.48 -11.34 -21.56
CA LYS A 63 -14.83 -12.56 -20.80
C LYS A 63 -16.26 -13.08 -20.93
N ASP A 64 -17.25 -12.27 -21.31
CA ASP A 64 -18.66 -12.70 -21.22
C ASP A 64 -19.46 -12.61 -22.53
N ALA A 65 -18.80 -12.49 -23.69
CA ALA A 65 -19.46 -12.51 -24.99
C ALA A 65 -19.35 -13.89 -25.66
N ASN A 66 -19.90 -14.94 -25.03
CA ASN A 66 -20.12 -16.24 -25.67
C ASN A 66 -21.60 -16.64 -25.67
N ASP A 67 -22.48 -15.68 -25.94
CA ASP A 67 -23.86 -15.94 -26.39
C ASP A 67 -24.15 -15.00 -27.56
N GLY A 68 -23.83 -15.47 -28.77
CA GLY A 68 -24.16 -14.77 -30.01
C GLY A 68 -25.61 -15.03 -30.40
N PRO A 69 -26.43 -14.01 -30.66
CA PRO A 69 -27.66 -14.21 -31.40
C PRO A 69 -27.31 -14.33 -32.89
N LYS A 70 -27.68 -15.47 -33.48
CA LYS A 70 -27.76 -15.64 -34.92
C LYS A 70 -28.86 -14.72 -35.47
N ASP A 71 -28.66 -14.36 -36.74
CA ASP A 71 -29.62 -13.86 -37.71
C ASP A 71 -29.80 -12.33 -37.84
N GLY A 72 -29.56 -11.91 -39.08
CA GLY A 72 -29.34 -10.54 -39.52
C GLY A 72 -30.52 -9.60 -39.39
N GLY A 73 -30.20 -8.37 -39.01
CA GLY A 73 -31.06 -7.18 -39.02
C GLY A 73 -30.22 -5.92 -39.30
N PRO A 74 -30.84 -4.80 -39.71
CA PRO A 74 -30.22 -3.79 -40.57
C PRO A 74 -29.18 -2.93 -39.88
N VAL A 75 -28.26 -2.40 -40.70
CA VAL A 75 -27.14 -1.51 -40.34
C VAL A 75 -27.63 -0.35 -39.48
N LEU A 76 -27.30 -0.37 -38.19
CA LEU A 76 -27.48 0.76 -37.28
C LEU A 76 -26.34 1.79 -37.43
N PRO A 77 -26.63 3.09 -37.24
CA PRO A 77 -25.67 4.15 -37.50
C PRO A 77 -24.51 4.16 -36.50
N ILE A 78 -23.37 4.57 -37.02
CA ILE A 78 -22.09 4.78 -36.34
C ILE A 78 -22.26 5.64 -35.07
N GLY A 79 -21.98 5.07 -33.89
CA GLY A 79 -21.65 5.85 -32.70
C GLY A 79 -22.26 5.46 -31.34
N GLU A 80 -23.14 4.47 -31.25
CA GLU A 80 -23.67 4.04 -29.96
C GLU A 80 -22.64 3.18 -29.20
N VAL A 81 -21.78 3.85 -28.42
CA VAL A 81 -21.02 3.21 -27.34
C VAL A 81 -22.07 2.63 -26.39
N GLY A 82 -22.43 1.36 -26.56
CA GLY A 82 -23.44 0.76 -25.71
C GLY A 82 -23.01 0.89 -24.24
N THR A 83 -23.92 1.28 -23.36
CA THR A 83 -23.67 1.35 -21.91
C THR A 83 -24.40 0.22 -21.20
N ILE A 84 -23.84 -0.29 -20.10
CA ILE A 84 -24.47 -1.25 -19.21
C ILE A 84 -24.86 -0.51 -17.95
N LYS A 85 -26.16 -0.42 -17.67
CA LYS A 85 -26.67 0.15 -16.42
C LYS A 85 -26.39 -0.82 -15.27
N MET A 86 -25.79 -0.32 -14.20
CA MET A 86 -25.47 -1.05 -12.99
C MET A 86 -26.66 -1.02 -12.03
N GLN A 87 -27.21 -2.20 -11.73
CA GLN A 87 -28.24 -2.37 -10.69
C GLN A 87 -27.78 -3.50 -9.76
N PRO A 88 -27.32 -3.20 -8.51
CA PRO A 88 -27.28 -1.89 -7.86
C PRO A 88 -26.10 -0.99 -8.32
N PRO A 89 -26.18 0.35 -8.11
CA PRO A 89 -25.04 1.25 -8.29
C PRO A 89 -23.87 0.87 -7.38
N ILE A 90 -22.64 0.92 -7.91
CA ILE A 90 -21.44 0.50 -7.16
C ILE A 90 -20.78 1.72 -6.53
N ALA A 91 -20.65 1.74 -5.21
CA ALA A 91 -19.96 2.82 -4.50
C ALA A 91 -18.48 2.91 -4.90
N VAL A 92 -17.95 4.12 -4.99
CA VAL A 92 -16.54 4.40 -5.27
C VAL A 92 -15.89 4.91 -3.99
N ARG A 93 -14.75 4.32 -3.62
CA ARG A 93 -13.97 4.70 -2.45
C ARG A 93 -12.61 5.21 -2.86
N TYR A 94 -12.18 6.31 -2.24
CA TYR A 94 -10.82 6.79 -2.40
C TYR A 94 -9.87 5.98 -1.50
N SER A 95 -8.89 5.31 -2.09
CA SER A 95 -7.85 4.61 -1.35
C SER A 95 -6.74 5.58 -0.94
N LYS A 96 -6.54 5.75 0.37
CA LYS A 96 -5.44 6.57 0.91
C LYS A 96 -4.05 5.95 0.65
N VAL A 97 -3.98 4.63 0.53
CA VAL A 97 -2.71 3.90 0.30
C VAL A 97 -2.26 4.06 -1.15
N LEU A 98 -3.17 3.85 -2.12
CA LEU A 98 -2.87 3.96 -3.56
C LEU A 98 -3.06 5.38 -4.12
N LYS A 99 -3.68 6.28 -3.34
CA LYS A 99 -4.03 7.65 -3.73
C LYS A 99 -4.88 7.73 -5.00
N ARG A 100 -5.80 6.78 -5.18
CA ARG A 100 -6.72 6.71 -6.33
C ARG A 100 -8.09 6.19 -5.92
N TYR A 101 -9.09 6.45 -6.76
CA TYR A 101 -10.43 5.92 -6.60
C TYR A 101 -10.49 4.45 -7.02
N LEU A 102 -11.21 3.65 -6.25
CA LEU A 102 -11.46 2.23 -6.50
C LEU A 102 -12.95 1.95 -6.33
N LEU A 103 -13.45 0.91 -7.00
CA LEU A 103 -14.80 0.42 -6.74
C LEU A 103 -14.86 -0.27 -5.37
N ALA A 104 -16.01 -0.17 -4.68
CA ALA A 104 -16.17 -0.73 -3.34
C ALA A 104 -15.87 -2.24 -3.25
N PRO A 105 -16.35 -3.11 -4.19
CA PRO A 105 -16.01 -4.53 -4.17
C PRO A 105 -14.50 -4.78 -4.29
N GLU A 106 -13.81 -4.00 -5.13
CA GLU A 106 -12.37 -4.11 -5.31
C GLU A 106 -11.61 -3.63 -4.07
N TYR A 107 -12.05 -2.50 -3.49
CA TYR A 107 -11.49 -1.96 -2.27
C TYR A 107 -11.60 -2.94 -1.10
N GLU A 108 -12.75 -3.61 -0.97
CA GLU A 108 -13.00 -4.62 0.07
C GLU A 108 -12.22 -5.90 -0.18
N ALA A 109 -12.13 -6.39 -1.42
CA ALA A 109 -11.33 -7.56 -1.78
C ALA A 109 -9.82 -7.36 -1.51
N ARG A 110 -9.34 -6.11 -1.58
CA ARG A 110 -7.95 -5.74 -1.24
C ARG A 110 -7.72 -5.57 0.26
N LYS A 111 -8.77 -5.51 1.09
CA LYS A 111 -8.65 -5.39 2.54
C LYS A 111 -8.65 -6.77 3.18
N ARG A 112 -7.68 -7.05 4.03
CA ARG A 112 -7.68 -8.23 4.89
C ARG A 112 -7.22 -7.87 6.29
N TYR A 113 -7.73 -8.60 7.27
CA TYR A 113 -7.28 -8.49 8.65
C TYR A 113 -6.48 -9.73 9.02
N GLY A 114 -5.52 -9.57 9.91
CA GLY A 114 -4.72 -10.67 10.39
C GLY A 114 -3.94 -10.30 11.63
N ASP A 115 -3.48 -11.33 12.33
CA ASP A 115 -2.78 -11.15 13.59
C ASP A 115 -1.26 -11.12 13.36
N ILE A 116 -0.60 -10.09 13.88
CA ILE A 116 0.86 -9.94 13.84
C ILE A 116 1.41 -9.99 15.27
N LYS A 117 2.56 -10.63 15.45
CA LYS A 117 3.32 -10.53 16.70
C LYS A 117 3.93 -9.13 16.83
N ASN A 118 3.68 -8.46 17.96
CA ASN A 118 4.34 -7.20 18.27
C ASN A 118 5.88 -7.36 18.23
N SER A 119 6.63 -6.27 18.07
CA SER A 119 8.10 -6.21 18.10
C SER A 119 8.74 -6.96 19.28
N ARG A 120 8.03 -7.06 20.42
CA ARG A 120 8.47 -7.80 21.62
C ARG A 120 8.10 -9.30 21.60
N GLY A 121 7.38 -9.76 20.58
CA GLY A 121 6.99 -11.16 20.35
C GLY A 121 5.89 -11.71 21.24
N THR A 122 5.42 -10.95 22.25
CA THR A 122 4.56 -11.47 23.32
C THR A 122 3.05 -11.34 23.07
N LYS A 123 2.60 -10.35 22.30
CA LYS A 123 1.17 -10.11 22.01
C LYS A 123 0.89 -10.23 20.51
N LEU A 124 -0.22 -10.87 20.19
CA LEU A 124 -0.84 -10.86 18.87
C LEU A 124 -1.67 -9.59 18.75
N LEU A 125 -1.38 -8.77 17.74
CA LEU A 125 -2.08 -7.54 17.42
C LEU A 125 -2.94 -7.80 16.19
N HIS A 126 -4.24 -7.58 16.31
CA HIS A 126 -5.16 -7.70 15.19
C HIS A 126 -5.09 -6.42 14.35
N VAL A 127 -4.50 -6.49 13.16
CA VAL A 127 -4.26 -5.30 12.33
C VAL A 127 -4.79 -5.49 10.91
N GLY A 128 -5.05 -4.37 10.24
CA GLY A 128 -5.59 -4.38 8.89
C GLY A 128 -4.50 -4.16 7.84
N PHE A 129 -4.55 -5.00 6.80
CA PHE A 129 -3.69 -4.95 5.64
C PHE A 129 -4.46 -4.56 4.39
N PHE A 130 -3.76 -3.89 3.48
CA PHE A 130 -4.24 -3.51 2.17
C PHE A 130 -3.32 -4.06 1.08
N ARG A 131 -3.90 -4.73 0.09
CA ARG A 131 -3.18 -5.30 -1.05
C ARG A 131 -2.87 -4.23 -2.10
N LEU A 132 -1.62 -4.17 -2.53
CA LEU A 132 -1.14 -3.27 -3.57
C LEU A 132 -1.50 -3.78 -4.97
N ASP A 133 -1.11 -3.03 -6.00
CA ASP A 133 -1.41 -3.31 -7.41
C ASP A 133 -0.62 -4.47 -8.01
N ASP A 134 0.44 -4.91 -7.33
CA ASP A 134 1.24 -6.06 -7.72
C ASP A 134 0.60 -7.40 -7.33
N GLU A 135 -0.58 -7.38 -6.71
CA GLU A 135 -1.38 -8.52 -6.24
C GLU A 135 -0.72 -9.41 -5.16
N ILE A 136 0.58 -9.23 -4.95
CA ILE A 136 1.41 -10.04 -4.06
C ILE A 136 1.71 -9.29 -2.76
N SER A 137 2.02 -8.00 -2.85
CA SER A 137 2.43 -7.21 -1.68
C SER A 137 1.24 -6.67 -0.90
N TRP A 138 1.39 -6.73 0.42
CA TRP A 138 0.45 -6.19 1.39
C TRP A 138 1.11 -5.09 2.22
N VAL A 139 0.30 -4.13 2.66
CA VAL A 139 0.72 -3.02 3.49
C VAL A 139 -0.16 -2.98 4.73
N ASN A 140 0.45 -2.96 5.91
CA ASN A 140 -0.28 -2.66 7.14
C ASN A 140 -0.58 -1.14 7.17
N CYS A 141 -1.87 -0.79 7.11
CA CYS A 141 -2.32 0.60 7.14
C CYS A 141 -3.45 0.86 8.14
N TRP A 142 -3.84 -0.15 8.93
CA TRP A 142 -4.79 0.01 10.01
C TRP A 142 -4.23 -0.57 11.30
N ASP A 143 -4.34 0.19 12.38
CA ASP A 143 -3.98 -0.27 13.72
C ASP A 143 -5.04 -1.21 14.31
N GLU A 144 -4.86 -1.59 15.58
CA GLU A 144 -5.79 -2.43 16.36
C GLU A 144 -7.16 -1.79 16.56
N ASN A 145 -7.23 -0.46 16.53
CA ASN A 145 -8.46 0.30 16.68
C ASN A 145 -9.18 0.52 15.34
N GLY A 146 -8.56 0.12 14.23
CA GLY A 146 -9.03 0.40 12.87
C GLY A 146 -8.76 1.82 12.39
N GLU A 147 -7.94 2.59 13.10
CA GLU A 147 -7.45 3.90 12.68
C GLU A 147 -6.42 3.76 11.57
N PHE A 148 -6.49 4.67 10.60
CA PHE A 148 -5.59 4.66 9.46
C PHE A 148 -4.22 5.23 9.84
N VAL A 149 -3.17 4.42 9.71
CA VAL A 149 -1.79 4.84 9.97
C VAL A 149 -1.18 5.37 8.67
N PRO A 150 -0.74 6.64 8.60
CA PRO A 150 -0.04 7.16 7.43
C PRO A 150 1.39 6.60 7.31
N GLY A 151 1.86 6.37 6.08
CA GLY A 151 3.16 5.77 5.79
C GLY A 151 4.38 6.64 6.16
N PRO A 152 5.61 6.09 6.07
CA PRO A 152 6.06 5.00 5.19
C PRO A 152 5.61 3.61 5.62
N TYR A 153 5.28 2.78 4.63
CA TYR A 153 4.73 1.45 4.85
C TYR A 153 5.76 0.36 4.63
N ARG A 154 5.84 -0.60 5.55
CA ARG A 154 6.59 -1.84 5.33
C ARG A 154 5.77 -2.80 4.47
N LEU A 155 6.43 -3.47 3.54
CA LEU A 155 5.82 -4.52 2.73
C LEU A 155 5.70 -5.84 3.50
N TRP A 156 4.56 -6.48 3.33
CA TRP A 156 4.17 -7.76 3.90
C TRP A 156 3.77 -8.72 2.80
N PHE A 157 3.92 -10.01 3.08
CA PHE A 157 3.50 -11.10 2.23
C PHE A 157 2.49 -11.96 2.99
N PHE A 158 1.39 -12.30 2.34
CA PHE A 158 0.40 -13.23 2.87
C PHE A 158 0.76 -14.66 2.45
N ASP A 159 1.18 -15.49 3.40
CA ASP A 159 1.48 -16.88 3.12
C ASP A 159 0.19 -17.70 3.10
N THR A 160 -0.21 -18.17 1.92
CA THR A 160 -1.43 -18.95 1.72
C THR A 160 -1.41 -20.29 2.43
N LYS A 161 -0.22 -20.83 2.75
CA LYS A 161 -0.10 -22.13 3.43
C LYS A 161 -0.31 -22.01 4.93
N THR A 162 0.31 -21.00 5.55
CA THR A 162 0.22 -20.78 7.00
C THR A 162 -0.95 -19.89 7.39
N GLY A 163 -1.52 -19.15 6.43
CA GLY A 163 -2.54 -18.14 6.68
C GLY A 163 -2.03 -16.93 7.46
N GLN A 164 -0.71 -16.76 7.57
CA GLN A 164 -0.09 -15.71 8.37
C GLN A 164 0.56 -14.64 7.51
N PHE A 165 0.53 -13.41 8.01
CA PHE A 165 1.28 -12.30 7.44
C PHE A 165 2.72 -12.35 7.95
N ARG A 166 3.67 -12.31 7.02
CA ARG A 166 5.09 -12.18 7.31
C ARG A 166 5.66 -10.99 6.57
N HIS A 167 6.76 -10.43 7.06
CA HIS A 167 7.49 -9.43 6.29
C HIS A 167 7.91 -10.00 4.93
N MET A 168 7.79 -9.18 3.90
CA MET A 168 8.18 -9.58 2.56
C MET A 168 9.68 -9.85 2.52
N LEU A 169 10.07 -11.04 2.07
CA LEU A 169 11.49 -11.37 1.88
C LEU A 169 11.91 -10.94 0.48
N ARG A 170 13.21 -10.76 0.27
CA ARG A 170 13.79 -10.37 -1.03
C ARG A 170 13.33 -11.29 -2.17
N GLY A 171 13.17 -12.58 -1.92
CA GLY A 171 12.73 -13.55 -2.92
C GLY A 171 11.25 -13.50 -3.28
N ASP A 172 10.42 -12.81 -2.49
CA ASP A 172 8.98 -12.65 -2.74
C ASP A 172 8.68 -11.39 -3.55
N ASP A 173 9.59 -10.41 -3.51
CA ASP A 173 9.45 -9.14 -4.20
C ASP A 173 9.38 -9.37 -5.73
N PRO A 174 8.28 -9.00 -6.39
CA PRO A 174 8.11 -9.22 -7.83
C PRO A 174 9.14 -8.43 -8.65
N GLU A 175 9.60 -7.27 -8.18
CA GLU A 175 10.61 -6.46 -8.88
C GLU A 175 11.99 -7.15 -8.81
N TYR A 176 12.31 -7.75 -7.66
CA TYR A 176 13.52 -8.55 -7.50
C TYR A 176 13.50 -9.81 -8.38
N GLN A 177 12.34 -10.49 -8.48
CA GLN A 177 12.20 -11.66 -9.34
C GLN A 177 12.38 -11.31 -10.83
N ARG A 178 11.81 -10.19 -11.28
CA ARG A 178 11.93 -9.72 -12.67
C ARG A 178 13.36 -9.36 -13.06
N SER A 179 14.15 -8.82 -12.13
CA SER A 179 15.54 -8.45 -12.40
C SER A 179 16.52 -9.63 -12.41
N HIS A 180 16.15 -10.78 -11.82
CA HIS A 180 17.04 -11.96 -11.70
C HIS A 180 16.38 -13.28 -12.18
N PRO A 181 15.82 -13.33 -13.41
CA PRO A 181 15.06 -14.48 -13.90
C PRO A 181 15.88 -15.78 -13.98
N GLY A 182 17.20 -15.69 -14.18
CA GLY A 182 18.09 -16.86 -14.30
C GLY A 182 18.52 -17.51 -12.98
N SER A 183 18.36 -16.83 -11.83
CA SER A 183 18.97 -17.29 -10.57
C SER A 183 18.24 -18.44 -9.88
N ARG A 184 16.93 -18.59 -10.11
CA ARG A 184 16.08 -19.54 -9.37
C ARG A 184 16.02 -20.94 -10.00
N VAL A 185 16.23 -21.03 -11.32
CA VAL A 185 16.21 -22.30 -12.06
C VAL A 185 17.51 -23.08 -11.85
N GLN A 186 18.66 -22.40 -11.78
CA GLN A 186 19.94 -23.07 -11.52
C GLN A 186 20.19 -23.42 -10.05
N SER A 187 19.58 -22.71 -9.09
CA SER A 187 19.81 -22.99 -7.66
C SER A 187 19.09 -24.24 -7.14
N ARG A 188 18.04 -24.73 -7.83
CA ARG A 188 17.38 -25.98 -7.48
C ARG A 188 18.06 -27.21 -8.09
N GLN A 189 18.71 -27.07 -9.24
CA GLN A 189 19.50 -28.15 -9.85
C GLN A 189 20.84 -28.39 -9.13
N ASN A 190 21.45 -27.34 -8.56
CA ASN A 190 22.77 -27.45 -7.95
C ASN A 190 22.77 -27.82 -6.44
N SER A 191 21.61 -28.12 -5.83
CA SER A 191 21.54 -28.44 -4.40
C SER A 191 21.46 -29.93 -4.06
N ILE A 192 21.57 -30.82 -5.05
CA ILE A 192 21.57 -32.28 -4.81
C ILE A 192 22.99 -32.84 -4.60
N ASP A 193 24.06 -32.11 -4.96
CA ASP A 193 25.43 -32.66 -4.95
C ASP A 193 26.47 -31.93 -4.07
N GLN A 194 26.07 -30.99 -3.20
CA GLN A 194 27.03 -30.37 -2.27
C GLN A 194 26.55 -30.48 -0.81
N GLY A 195 26.76 -31.67 -0.26
CA GLY A 195 26.94 -31.82 1.18
C GLY A 195 28.25 -31.17 1.61
N GLN A 196 28.17 -30.04 2.33
CA GLN A 196 28.98 -29.71 3.51
C GLN A 196 28.83 -28.21 3.88
N LEU A 197 28.34 -27.98 5.10
CA LEU A 197 28.76 -26.93 6.02
C LEU A 197 28.87 -25.48 5.49
N VAL A 198 27.75 -24.84 5.15
CA VAL A 198 27.58 -23.40 5.44
C VAL A 198 26.14 -23.14 5.85
N ARG A 199 25.89 -22.98 7.17
CA ARG A 199 24.68 -22.33 7.67
C ARG A 199 24.71 -20.86 7.24
N ARG A 200 24.26 -20.57 6.02
CA ARG A 200 24.00 -19.19 5.59
C ARG A 200 22.80 -18.69 6.37
N HIS A 201 23.09 -17.94 7.43
CA HIS A 201 22.12 -17.08 8.09
C HIS A 201 21.70 -16.01 7.08
N SER A 202 20.62 -16.24 6.32
CA SER A 202 20.05 -15.26 5.40
C SER A 202 19.28 -14.21 6.22
N GLN A 203 20.01 -13.39 6.96
CA GLN A 203 19.54 -12.10 7.43
C GLN A 203 19.68 -11.10 6.27
N GLU A 204 18.58 -10.81 5.59
CA GLU A 204 18.40 -9.49 4.98
C GLU A 204 16.91 -9.31 4.68
N SER A 205 16.15 -9.19 5.77
CA SER A 205 14.85 -8.52 5.74
C SER A 205 15.10 -7.06 5.40
N ARG A 206 15.26 -6.74 4.10
CA ARG A 206 15.16 -5.34 3.69
C ARG A 206 13.71 -4.94 3.94
N SER A 207 13.52 -3.99 4.84
CA SER A 207 12.29 -3.19 4.89
C SER A 207 12.23 -2.42 3.57
N THR A 208 11.68 -3.05 2.53
CA THR A 208 11.27 -2.35 1.33
C THR A 208 10.11 -1.47 1.75
N GLU A 209 10.42 -0.20 1.98
CA GLU A 209 9.42 0.79 2.31
C GLU A 209 8.70 1.17 1.01
N TYR A 210 7.39 0.95 0.98
CA TYR A 210 6.58 1.44 -0.13
C TYR A 210 6.47 2.96 -0.03
N ARG A 211 7.20 3.66 -0.91
CA ARG A 211 6.97 5.06 -1.22
C ARG A 211 6.00 5.10 -2.39
N GLY A 212 4.77 5.55 -2.15
CA GLY A 212 3.74 5.65 -3.19
C GLY A 212 4.31 6.26 -4.46
N ALA A 213 4.05 5.61 -5.60
CA ALA A 213 4.67 5.88 -6.89
C ALA A 213 4.66 7.39 -7.22
N GLY A 214 5.82 7.83 -7.69
CA GLY A 214 6.15 9.22 -8.00
C GLY A 214 5.26 9.82 -9.08
N SER A 215 5.02 11.11 -8.89
CA SER A 215 4.52 12.04 -9.88
C SER A 215 5.49 12.12 -11.07
N THR A 216 5.06 11.60 -12.22
CA THR A 216 5.60 11.97 -13.53
C THR A 216 5.01 13.31 -13.93
N ARG A 217 5.76 14.40 -13.72
CA ARG A 217 5.62 15.61 -14.55
C ARG A 217 7.00 16.08 -15.00
N ALA A 218 7.21 15.97 -16.31
CA ALA A 218 8.33 16.53 -17.05
C ALA A 218 7.83 17.63 -18.00
N ASN A 219 8.65 18.69 -18.14
CA ASN A 219 8.67 19.80 -19.10
C ASN A 219 7.53 20.86 -19.02
N SER A 220 7.76 22.18 -19.19
CA SER A 220 8.67 22.94 -20.08
C SER A 220 8.86 24.39 -19.55
N THR A 221 10.09 24.90 -19.36
CA THR A 221 10.89 25.90 -20.14
C THR A 221 10.39 27.36 -20.28
N TYR A 222 11.36 28.30 -20.16
CA TYR A 222 11.38 29.77 -20.41
C TYR A 222 10.82 30.66 -19.26
N THR A 223 11.52 31.65 -18.68
CA THR A 223 12.51 32.64 -19.17
C THR A 223 13.56 33.05 -18.11
N GLN A 224 14.65 33.62 -18.64
CA GLN A 224 15.92 34.04 -18.03
C GLN A 224 15.84 35.22 -17.03
N SER A 225 16.71 35.21 -16.01
CA SER A 225 17.74 36.25 -15.83
C SER A 225 18.82 35.80 -14.80
N LYS A 226 20.08 36.04 -15.15
CA LYS A 226 21.32 35.94 -14.35
C LYS A 226 21.92 37.37 -14.28
N PRO A 227 23.05 37.67 -13.60
CA PRO A 227 23.85 36.91 -12.61
C PRO A 227 24.24 37.77 -11.38
N SER A 228 25.13 37.23 -10.52
CA SER A 228 25.96 37.87 -9.47
C SER A 228 25.54 37.34 -8.09
N SER A 229 26.38 36.69 -7.28
CA SER A 229 27.80 36.88 -7.02
C SER A 229 28.52 35.56 -6.63
N LYS A 230 29.82 35.51 -6.92
CA LYS A 230 30.82 34.53 -6.42
C LYS A 230 30.80 34.50 -4.88
N ALA A 231 30.90 33.37 -4.17
CA ALA A 231 32.09 32.56 -3.85
C ALA A 231 31.74 31.63 -2.65
N PRO A 232 32.63 30.77 -2.13
CA PRO A 232 33.49 29.78 -2.78
C PRO A 232 33.21 28.34 -2.27
N SER A 233 33.79 27.39 -3.02
CA SER A 233 34.09 26.00 -2.67
C SER A 233 34.18 25.65 -1.17
N GLN A 234 33.31 24.75 -0.71
CA GLN A 234 33.63 23.90 0.44
C GLN A 234 34.02 22.51 -0.05
N ALA A 235 35.26 22.17 0.30
CA ALA A 235 36.00 21.01 -0.09
C ALA A 235 35.44 19.73 0.52
N ASN A 236 35.62 18.66 -0.25
CA ASN A 236 35.39 17.28 0.09
C ASN A 236 36.35 16.85 1.22
N SER A 237 35.94 16.96 2.48
CA SER A 237 36.73 16.46 3.60
C SER A 237 36.47 14.96 3.81
N ARG A 238 37.24 14.15 3.10
CA ARG A 238 37.64 12.82 3.58
C ARG A 238 38.42 13.03 4.88
N ARG A 239 37.79 12.77 6.03
CA ARG A 239 38.50 12.65 7.31
C ARG A 239 38.65 11.18 7.64
N GLY A 240 39.84 10.67 7.39
CA GLY A 240 40.33 9.43 7.99
C GLY A 240 40.68 9.62 9.47
N SER A 241 40.99 8.47 10.08
CA SER A 241 41.52 8.22 11.43
C SER A 241 40.54 8.30 12.61
N PHE A 242 40.20 7.13 13.18
CA PHE A 242 40.91 6.61 14.37
C PHE A 242 41.12 5.09 14.25
N SER A 243 42.39 4.71 14.23
CA SER A 243 42.88 3.37 14.55
C SER A 243 42.84 3.17 16.07
N ARG A 244 42.83 1.89 16.49
CA ARG A 244 43.08 1.33 17.84
C ARG A 244 41.93 1.28 18.85
N GLY A 245 41.11 0.24 18.71
CA GLY A 245 40.74 -0.64 19.83
C GLY A 245 41.38 -2.01 19.61
N GLN A 246 42.18 -2.48 20.57
CA GLN A 246 42.87 -3.77 20.55
C GLN A 246 41.88 -4.93 20.31
N PRO A 247 42.15 -5.88 19.39
CA PRO A 247 41.38 -7.10 19.30
C PRO A 247 41.69 -7.98 20.52
N SER A 248 40.65 -8.35 21.26
CA SER A 248 40.72 -9.40 22.29
C SER A 248 41.39 -10.65 21.71
N PRO A 249 42.23 -11.38 22.48
CA PRO A 249 42.88 -12.59 21.99
C PRO A 249 41.81 -13.61 21.61
N ARG A 250 41.64 -13.81 20.30
CA ARG A 250 40.80 -14.87 19.76
C ARG A 250 41.53 -16.19 19.97
N ILE A 251 41.14 -16.90 21.01
CA ILE A 251 41.49 -18.31 21.19
C ILE A 251 40.88 -19.06 19.97
N PRO A 252 41.67 -19.79 19.17
CA PRO A 252 41.16 -20.63 18.09
C PRO A 252 40.08 -21.57 18.65
N LEU A 253 38.97 -21.74 17.93
CA LEU A 253 37.80 -22.50 18.39
C LEU A 253 38.12 -23.94 18.80
N ASP A 254 39.19 -24.52 18.26
CA ASP A 254 39.65 -25.87 18.60
C ASP A 254 40.22 -25.97 20.03
N GLU A 255 40.84 -24.89 20.55
CA GLU A 255 41.33 -24.84 21.94
C GLU A 255 40.22 -24.55 22.95
N ALA A 256 39.20 -23.78 22.56
CA ALA A 256 38.06 -23.46 23.42
C ALA A 256 37.24 -24.72 23.78
N GLY A 257 37.14 -25.68 22.86
CA GLY A 257 36.47 -26.96 23.11
C GLY A 257 37.21 -27.85 24.13
N ALA A 258 38.55 -27.86 24.06
CA ALA A 258 39.37 -28.61 25.01
C ALA A 258 39.32 -28.00 26.42
N ALA A 259 39.35 -26.67 26.53
CA ALA A 259 39.24 -25.97 27.81
C ALA A 259 37.89 -26.23 28.49
N LEU A 260 36.79 -26.23 27.74
CA LEU A 260 35.44 -26.44 28.29
C LEU A 260 35.23 -27.88 28.78
N LYS A 261 35.78 -28.88 28.07
CA LYS A 261 35.76 -30.28 28.53
C LYS A 261 36.59 -30.47 29.80
N LYS A 262 37.72 -29.78 29.93
CA LYS A 262 38.57 -29.84 31.13
C LYS A 262 37.85 -29.29 32.37
N LEU A 263 37.15 -28.17 32.19
CA LEU A 263 36.37 -27.51 33.26
C LEU A 263 35.14 -28.35 33.67
N GLN A 264 34.50 -29.03 32.72
CA GLN A 264 33.41 -29.97 33.02
C GLN A 264 33.90 -31.20 33.79
N LYS A 265 35.08 -31.73 33.44
CA LYS A 265 35.67 -32.87 34.15
C LYS A 265 36.06 -32.50 35.59
N GLU A 266 36.67 -31.34 35.78
CA GLU A 266 37.02 -30.81 37.12
C GLU A 266 35.78 -30.58 37.99
N ARG A 267 34.67 -30.10 37.41
CA ARG A 267 33.39 -29.97 38.14
C ARG A 267 32.78 -31.32 38.52
N ALA A 268 32.92 -32.34 37.68
CA ALA A 268 32.44 -33.67 37.98
C ALA A 268 33.27 -34.34 39.08
N GLU A 269 34.60 -34.18 39.06
CA GLU A 269 35.51 -34.71 40.09
C GLU A 269 35.33 -34.01 41.44
N ARG A 270 34.89 -32.74 41.46
CA ARG A 270 34.59 -32.00 42.70
C ARG A 270 33.21 -32.30 43.29
N ALA A 271 32.35 -32.98 42.54
CA ALA A 271 30.99 -33.35 42.93
C ALA A 271 30.86 -34.83 43.34
N ALA A 272 31.95 -35.61 43.25
CA ALA A 272 32.09 -36.96 43.77
C ALA A 272 32.92 -36.92 45.07
#